data_AF-A0A4P5VFC5-F1
#
_entry.id   AF-A0A4P5VFC5-F1
#
_cell.length_a   1.000
_cell.length_b   1.000
_cell.length_c   1.000
_cell.angle_alpha   90.00
_cell.angle_beta   90.00
_cell.angle_gamma   90.00
#
_symmetry.space_group_name_H-M   'P 1'
#
loop_
_entity.id
_entity.type
_entity.pdbx_description
1 polymer ?
#
loop_
_entity_poly.entity_id
_entity_poly.type
_entity_poly.pdbx_seq_one_letter_code
_entity_poly.pdbx_strand_id
1 'polypeptide(L)'
;MSDFFQNGIVTSLHELGRRPAADLMAEVERYASERPITLVLPCLYAELQGPALDPIVRGLAELPWLAEIVIGLDQADDEGYRHARRYFSRLPQPHHVIWNDGPRVQALVADLAAQRLAPADRGKGHNIWLCLGLAQATGVGQVVALHDCDVLTFEPRSLARLVYPVIHPTANFVFAKAYYPRISEAGLLYGRVSRLFVTPLLRALMRCLPPSRYLDFLNSFRYPLAGECALRMEAAHRLHLPSDWGLEIGILTEVFRDHSTRQLCQVAIAERYDHKHQPLAAGAADRGLARMGRDIASSLFNGLASQGQVLDLGLVRTVVSAYQRIVLDLLDSYAADAAINGLSIDRGAESLAVDCFTSSLFEAGQHFVQENSHRPLTPTWDEVLRLQPDALERLLRAVSEDRAG
;
A
#
# COMPACT_ATOMS: atom_id res chain seq x y z
N MET A 1 -13.58 -21.98 16.49
CA MET A 1 -13.71 -22.40 15.08
C MET A 1 -13.23 -21.25 14.23
N SER A 2 -12.35 -21.50 13.26
CA SER A 2 -12.00 -20.52 12.24
C SER A 2 -13.20 -20.31 11.30
N ASP A 3 -13.56 -19.06 11.01
CA ASP A 3 -14.58 -18.70 10.03
C ASP A 3 -13.96 -18.55 8.62
N PHE A 4 -14.67 -19.01 7.60
CA PHE A 4 -14.28 -18.91 6.18
C PHE A 4 -15.30 -18.15 5.34
N PHE A 5 -16.26 -17.48 5.99
CA PHE A 5 -17.32 -16.72 5.35
C PHE A 5 -16.77 -15.71 4.33
N GLN A 6 -17.33 -15.75 3.12
CA GLN A 6 -17.02 -14.80 2.05
C GLN A 6 -18.02 -13.64 2.14
N ASN A 7 -17.53 -12.46 2.51
CA ASN A 7 -18.33 -11.24 2.57
C ASN A 7 -17.92 -10.28 1.46
N GLY A 8 -18.89 -9.51 0.94
CA GLY A 8 -18.66 -8.51 -0.09
C GLY A 8 -18.50 -9.10 -1.50
N ILE A 9 -17.91 -8.31 -2.40
CA ILE A 9 -17.79 -8.63 -3.83
C ILE A 9 -16.37 -9.03 -4.26
N VAL A 10 -15.44 -9.11 -3.30
CA VAL A 10 -14.03 -9.49 -3.48
C VAL A 10 -13.75 -10.80 -2.75
N THR A 11 -13.00 -11.70 -3.39
CA THR A 11 -12.69 -13.01 -2.79
C THR A 11 -11.75 -12.85 -1.60
N SER A 12 -12.07 -13.50 -0.47
CA SER A 12 -11.26 -13.51 0.74
C SER A 12 -10.59 -14.88 0.94
N LEU A 13 -9.27 -14.93 0.82
CA LEU A 13 -8.48 -16.14 1.07
C LEU A 13 -8.06 -16.16 2.54
N HIS A 14 -8.62 -17.11 3.29
CA HIS A 14 -8.40 -17.23 4.74
C HIS A 14 -7.14 -18.03 5.07
N GLU A 15 -6.57 -17.80 6.25
CA GLU A 15 -5.63 -18.74 6.87
C GLU A 15 -6.43 -19.64 7.81
N LEU A 16 -6.45 -20.94 7.52
CA LEU A 16 -7.26 -21.93 8.26
C LEU A 16 -6.38 -22.93 9.04
N GLY A 17 -5.07 -22.69 9.14
CA GLY A 17 -4.14 -23.42 10.02
C GLY A 17 -3.81 -24.86 9.62
N ARG A 18 -4.35 -25.37 8.51
CA ARG A 18 -4.19 -26.78 8.10
C ARG A 18 -2.99 -27.04 7.20
N ARG A 19 -2.44 -26.01 6.57
CA ARG A 19 -1.38 -26.14 5.54
C ARG A 19 -0.01 -25.83 6.16
N PRO A 20 0.93 -26.79 6.18
CA PRO A 20 2.30 -26.56 6.60
C PRO A 20 2.97 -25.44 5.79
N ALA A 21 3.83 -24.66 6.44
CA ALA A 21 4.57 -23.59 5.78
C ALA A 21 5.45 -24.14 4.65
N ALA A 22 6.18 -25.24 4.90
CA ALA A 22 7.05 -25.88 3.91
C ALA A 22 6.30 -26.27 2.62
N ASP A 23 5.09 -26.83 2.74
CA ASP A 23 4.26 -27.20 1.59
C ASP A 23 3.81 -25.99 0.77
N LEU A 24 3.55 -24.86 1.42
CA LEU A 24 3.28 -23.60 0.73
C LEU A 24 4.52 -23.10 -0.01
N MET A 25 5.67 -23.08 0.66
CA MET A 25 6.93 -22.59 0.09
C MET A 25 7.34 -23.40 -1.14
N ALA A 26 7.30 -24.73 -1.06
CA ALA A 26 7.66 -25.61 -2.16
C ALA A 26 6.75 -25.43 -3.39
N GLU A 27 5.45 -25.19 -3.15
CA GLU A 27 4.52 -24.93 -4.25
C GLU A 27 4.70 -23.53 -4.87
N VAL A 28 4.95 -22.51 -4.05
CA VAL A 28 5.30 -21.16 -4.53
C VAL A 28 6.56 -21.21 -5.38
N GLU A 29 7.61 -21.92 -4.93
CA GLU A 29 8.85 -22.08 -5.67
C GLU A 29 8.63 -22.72 -7.04
N ARG A 30 7.82 -23.78 -7.10
CA ARG A 30 7.43 -24.41 -8.37
C ARG A 30 6.65 -23.47 -9.30
N TYR A 31 5.74 -22.66 -8.77
CA TYR A 31 4.96 -21.73 -9.62
C TYR A 31 5.76 -20.50 -10.04
N ALA A 32 6.69 -20.05 -9.20
CA ALA A 32 7.58 -18.93 -9.49
C ALA A 32 8.51 -19.22 -10.68
N SER A 33 8.82 -20.49 -10.99
CA SER A 33 9.60 -20.82 -12.19
C SER A 33 8.83 -20.56 -13.49
N GLU A 34 7.49 -20.62 -13.47
CA GLU A 34 6.64 -20.30 -14.64
C GLU A 34 6.23 -18.82 -14.66
N ARG A 35 6.01 -18.23 -13.47
CA ARG A 35 5.66 -16.82 -13.28
C ARG A 35 6.65 -16.17 -12.32
N PRO A 36 7.82 -15.72 -12.82
CA PRO A 36 8.85 -15.09 -12.00
C PRO A 36 8.30 -13.89 -11.21
N ILE A 37 8.77 -13.75 -9.98
CA ILE A 37 8.28 -12.73 -9.03
C ILE A 37 9.38 -11.70 -8.77
N THR A 38 9.04 -10.43 -8.97
CA THR A 38 9.82 -9.27 -8.54
C THR A 38 9.27 -8.75 -7.23
N LEU A 39 10.11 -8.62 -6.20
CA LEU A 39 9.73 -7.94 -4.95
C LEU A 39 10.17 -6.48 -5.00
N VAL A 40 9.27 -5.56 -4.69
CA VAL A 40 9.53 -4.13 -4.58
C VAL A 40 9.51 -3.70 -3.11
N LEU A 41 10.59 -3.05 -2.71
CA LEU A 41 10.82 -2.54 -1.36
C LEU A 41 11.02 -1.01 -1.42
N PRO A 42 9.95 -0.20 -1.28
CA PRO A 42 10.10 1.23 -1.10
C PRO A 42 10.68 1.49 0.29
N CYS A 43 11.85 2.13 0.34
CA CYS A 43 12.64 2.26 1.56
C CYS A 43 13.12 3.71 1.77
N LEU A 44 13.01 4.20 3.01
CA LEU A 44 13.68 5.40 3.46
C LEU A 44 15.07 5.04 4.00
N TYR A 45 16.08 5.86 3.75
CA TYR A 45 17.42 5.62 4.30
C TYR A 45 17.43 5.45 5.84
N ALA A 46 16.56 6.19 6.54
CA ALA A 46 16.40 6.09 7.99
C ALA A 46 15.95 4.68 8.47
N GLU A 47 15.32 3.87 7.61
CA GLU A 47 14.89 2.51 7.95
C GLU A 47 16.05 1.52 8.04
N LEU A 48 17.16 1.77 7.34
CA LEU A 48 18.38 0.95 7.44
C LEU A 48 18.99 1.00 8.85
N GLN A 49 18.70 2.06 9.59
CA GLN A 49 19.11 2.25 10.98
C GLN A 49 18.05 1.74 11.97
N GLY A 50 16.88 1.35 11.47
CA GLY A 50 15.75 0.87 12.25
C GLY A 50 15.82 -0.64 12.54
N PRO A 51 15.07 -1.13 13.55
CA PRO A 51 15.08 -2.53 13.94
C PRO A 51 14.27 -3.45 12.99
N ALA A 52 13.44 -2.88 12.11
CA ALA A 52 12.52 -3.64 11.26
C ALA A 52 13.19 -4.30 10.05
N LEU A 53 14.13 -3.60 9.42
CA LEU A 53 14.64 -4.00 8.10
C LEU A 53 15.57 -5.23 8.16
N ASP A 54 16.30 -5.42 9.26
CA ASP A 54 17.24 -6.54 9.38
C ASP A 54 16.54 -7.91 9.41
N PRO A 55 15.48 -8.13 10.22
CA PRO A 55 14.64 -9.32 10.12
C PRO A 55 14.05 -9.56 8.73
N ILE A 56 13.61 -8.49 8.05
CA ILE A 56 13.09 -8.58 6.67
C ILE A 56 14.17 -9.12 5.74
N VAL A 57 15.35 -8.50 5.70
CA VAL A 57 16.45 -8.94 4.80
C VAL A 57 16.89 -10.37 5.10
N ARG A 58 16.96 -10.78 6.37
CA ARG A 58 17.27 -12.17 6.75
C ARG A 58 16.22 -13.14 6.22
N GLY A 59 14.94 -12.86 6.46
CA GLY A 59 13.85 -13.71 5.98
C GLY A 59 13.76 -13.74 4.44
N LEU A 60 14.03 -12.63 3.76
CA LEU A 60 14.09 -12.58 2.30
C LEU A 60 15.24 -13.40 1.74
N ALA A 61 16.39 -13.47 2.42
CA ALA A 61 17.52 -14.30 1.98
C ALA A 61 17.19 -15.80 1.94
N GLU A 62 16.14 -16.23 2.65
CA GLU A 62 15.64 -17.61 2.66
C GLU A 62 14.65 -17.91 1.51
N LEU A 63 14.38 -16.94 0.62
CA LEU A 63 13.39 -17.04 -0.46
C LEU A 63 14.05 -17.14 -1.85
N PRO A 64 14.58 -18.31 -2.25
CA PRO A 64 15.30 -18.45 -3.53
C PRO A 64 14.40 -18.30 -4.76
N TRP A 65 13.08 -18.39 -4.59
CA TRP A 65 12.09 -18.26 -5.66
C TRP A 65 11.80 -16.82 -6.07
N LEU A 66 12.32 -15.82 -5.35
CA LEU A 66 12.29 -14.43 -5.79
C LEU A 66 13.26 -14.26 -6.95
N ALA A 67 12.73 -13.87 -8.11
CA ALA A 67 13.53 -13.73 -9.33
C ALA A 67 14.43 -12.49 -9.27
N GLU A 68 13.92 -11.40 -8.68
CA GLU A 68 14.69 -10.21 -8.36
C GLU A 68 14.06 -9.41 -7.20
N ILE A 69 14.85 -8.52 -6.61
CA ILE A 69 14.39 -7.56 -5.59
C ILE A 69 14.77 -6.14 -6.02
N VAL A 70 13.78 -5.26 -6.19
CA VAL A 70 13.96 -3.84 -6.51
C VAL A 70 13.73 -3.01 -5.24
N ILE A 71 14.77 -2.33 -4.78
CA ILE A 71 14.73 -1.45 -3.62
C ILE A 71 14.81 0.00 -4.08
N GLY A 72 13.79 0.80 -3.80
CA GLY A 72 13.82 2.23 -4.07
C GLY A 72 14.20 3.00 -2.81
N LEU A 73 15.37 3.64 -2.83
CA LEU A 73 15.93 4.34 -1.68
C LEU A 73 15.67 5.84 -1.76
N ASP A 74 14.83 6.34 -0.85
CA ASP A 74 14.56 7.76 -0.66
C ASP A 74 15.35 8.34 0.52
N GLN A 75 15.59 9.64 0.47
CA GLN A 75 16.25 10.45 1.49
C GLN A 75 17.66 9.97 1.84
N ALA A 76 18.40 9.51 0.83
CA ALA A 76 19.80 9.15 0.95
C ALA A 76 20.67 10.17 0.21
N ASP A 77 21.82 10.52 0.80
CA ASP A 77 22.93 11.10 0.07
C ASP A 77 23.81 9.99 -0.53
N ASP A 78 24.94 10.37 -1.13
CA ASP A 78 25.89 9.46 -1.76
C ASP A 78 26.46 8.42 -0.79
N GLU A 79 26.81 8.84 0.43
CA GLU A 79 27.29 7.92 1.48
C GLU A 79 26.17 6.95 1.91
N GLY A 80 24.96 7.47 2.12
CA GLY A 80 23.78 6.68 2.44
C GLY A 80 23.44 5.66 1.37
N TYR A 81 23.56 6.02 0.09
CA TYR A 81 23.38 5.11 -1.03
C TYR A 81 24.42 3.99 -1.04
N ARG A 82 25.71 4.32 -0.87
CA ARG A 82 26.78 3.31 -0.76
C ARG A 82 26.61 2.41 0.46
N HIS A 83 26.12 2.95 1.58
CA HIS A 83 25.76 2.17 2.74
C HIS A 83 24.62 1.20 2.43
N ALA A 84 23.53 1.67 1.80
CA ALA A 84 22.41 0.83 1.41
C ALA A 84 22.81 -0.32 0.48
N ARG A 85 23.67 -0.06 -0.51
CA ARG A 85 24.20 -1.13 -1.39
C ARG A 85 24.94 -2.21 -0.62
N ARG A 86 25.78 -1.84 0.34
CA ARG A 86 26.48 -2.80 1.23
C ARG A 86 25.50 -3.52 2.15
N TYR A 87 24.45 -2.85 2.60
CA TYR A 87 23.44 -3.42 3.47
C TYR A 87 22.62 -4.50 2.74
N PHE A 88 22.21 -4.24 1.49
CA PHE A 88 21.41 -5.17 0.70
C PHE A 88 22.23 -6.25 -0.02
N SER A 89 23.57 -6.14 -0.09
CA SER A 89 24.43 -7.18 -0.67
C SER A 89 24.40 -8.52 0.08
N ARG A 90 23.71 -8.57 1.22
CA ARG A 90 23.41 -9.80 1.98
C ARG A 90 22.32 -10.65 1.31
N LEU A 91 21.52 -10.06 0.40
CA LEU A 91 20.51 -10.78 -0.36
C LEU A 91 21.20 -11.64 -1.43
N PRO A 92 20.97 -12.97 -1.46
CA PRO A 92 21.55 -13.85 -2.47
C PRO A 92 20.89 -13.70 -3.84
N GLN A 93 19.67 -13.18 -3.91
CA GLN A 93 18.95 -12.94 -5.16
C GLN A 93 19.53 -11.74 -5.93
N PRO A 94 19.33 -11.70 -7.26
CA PRO A 94 19.51 -10.47 -8.03
C PRO A 94 18.75 -9.33 -7.36
N HIS A 95 19.43 -8.23 -7.08
CA HIS A 95 18.80 -7.06 -6.47
C HIS A 95 19.34 -5.75 -7.02
N HIS A 96 18.49 -4.74 -7.01
CA HIS A 96 18.76 -3.41 -7.52
C HIS A 96 18.39 -2.37 -6.47
N VAL A 97 19.34 -1.48 -6.13
CA VAL A 97 19.07 -0.33 -5.25
C VAL A 97 19.02 0.93 -6.13
N ILE A 98 17.84 1.52 -6.26
CA ILE A 98 17.61 2.79 -6.95
C ILE A 98 17.94 3.92 -5.98
N TRP A 99 18.87 4.80 -6.35
CA TRP A 99 19.08 6.05 -5.60
C TRP A 99 18.10 7.10 -6.12
N ASN A 100 16.92 7.19 -5.51
CA ASN A 100 15.87 8.08 -6.03
C ASN A 100 16.31 9.55 -5.99
N ASP A 101 17.10 9.94 -4.98
CA ASP A 101 17.73 11.26 -4.84
C ASP A 101 19.02 11.44 -5.67
N GLY A 102 19.47 10.38 -6.34
CA GLY A 102 20.71 10.39 -7.11
C GLY A 102 20.61 11.33 -8.32
N PRO A 103 21.72 11.99 -8.69
CA PRO A 103 21.71 13.02 -9.74
C PRO A 103 21.23 12.48 -11.09
N ARG A 104 21.51 11.21 -11.43
CA ARG A 104 21.10 10.60 -12.70
C ARG A 104 19.60 10.31 -12.75
N VAL A 105 19.06 9.72 -11.69
CA VAL A 105 17.62 9.45 -11.58
C VAL A 105 16.85 10.77 -11.53
N GLN A 106 17.31 11.75 -10.76
CA GLN A 106 16.70 13.08 -10.70
C GLN A 106 16.74 13.80 -12.05
N ALA A 107 17.81 13.68 -12.83
CA ALA A 107 17.86 14.24 -14.19
C ALA A 107 16.82 13.60 -15.12
N LEU A 108 16.68 12.26 -15.10
CA LEU A 108 15.64 11.58 -15.86
C LEU A 108 14.24 12.03 -15.42
N VAL A 109 13.98 12.07 -14.12
CA VAL A 109 12.68 12.50 -13.58
C VAL A 109 12.38 13.94 -13.98
N ALA A 110 13.37 14.84 -13.95
CA ALA A 110 13.21 16.23 -14.38
C ALA A 110 12.85 16.33 -15.88
N ASP A 111 13.53 15.56 -16.73
CA ASP A 111 13.24 15.51 -18.17
C ASP A 111 11.82 14.99 -18.47
N LEU A 112 11.38 13.97 -17.74
CA LEU A 112 10.02 13.45 -17.83
C LEU A 112 9.01 14.46 -17.29
N ALA A 113 9.31 15.13 -16.16
CA ALA A 113 8.44 16.12 -15.54
C ALA A 113 8.23 17.35 -16.42
N ALA A 114 9.25 17.77 -17.19
CA ALA A 114 9.13 18.84 -18.18
C ALA A 114 8.04 18.57 -19.24
N GLN A 115 7.71 17.30 -19.45
CA GLN A 115 6.67 16.83 -20.37
C GLN A 115 5.41 16.33 -19.64
N ARG A 116 5.34 16.52 -18.32
CA ARG A 116 4.27 16.00 -17.44
C ARG A 116 4.17 14.46 -17.45
N LEU A 117 5.31 13.78 -17.59
CA LEU A 117 5.45 12.32 -17.62
C LEU A 117 6.11 11.74 -16.35
N ALA A 118 6.15 12.51 -15.27
CA ALA A 118 6.62 12.04 -13.97
C ALA A 118 5.65 12.47 -12.86
N PRO A 119 5.60 11.72 -11.74
CA PRO A 119 4.85 12.13 -10.56
C PRO A 119 5.30 13.53 -10.08
N ALA A 120 4.35 14.45 -9.89
CA ALA A 120 4.65 15.83 -9.49
C ALA A 120 5.18 15.92 -8.06
N ASP A 121 4.67 15.05 -7.18
CA ASP A 121 5.00 15.05 -5.76
C ASP A 121 5.93 13.89 -5.41
N ARG A 122 6.80 14.13 -4.43
CA ARG A 122 7.65 13.08 -3.83
C ARG A 122 6.88 12.31 -2.78
N GLY A 123 7.32 11.08 -2.50
CA GLY A 123 6.73 10.22 -1.47
C GLY A 123 6.72 8.75 -1.89
N LYS A 124 6.06 7.90 -1.09
CA LYS A 124 6.03 6.45 -1.29
C LYS A 124 5.50 6.06 -2.68
N GLY A 125 4.48 6.75 -3.19
CA GLY A 125 3.96 6.51 -4.54
C GLY A 125 4.96 6.80 -5.65
N HIS A 126 5.72 7.90 -5.56
CA HIS A 126 6.81 8.20 -6.50
C HIS A 126 7.90 7.13 -6.45
N ASN A 127 8.27 6.71 -5.24
CA ASN A 127 9.27 5.66 -5.03
C ASN A 127 8.85 4.34 -5.68
N ILE A 128 7.62 3.87 -5.38
CA ILE A 128 7.06 2.67 -6.00
C ILE A 128 6.97 2.84 -7.52
N TRP A 129 6.58 4.02 -8.01
CA TRP A 129 6.55 4.30 -9.44
C TRP A 129 7.92 4.07 -10.09
N LEU A 130 9.02 4.62 -9.54
CA LEU A 130 10.38 4.35 -10.04
C LEU A 130 10.74 2.86 -9.96
N CYS A 131 10.36 2.18 -8.86
CA CYS A 131 10.61 0.74 -8.70
C CYS A 131 9.88 -0.11 -9.76
N LEU A 132 8.61 0.19 -10.04
CA LEU A 132 7.84 -0.50 -11.07
C LEU A 132 8.43 -0.23 -12.47
N GLY A 133 8.91 0.98 -12.72
CA GLY A 133 9.65 1.31 -13.94
C GLY A 133 10.88 0.43 -14.09
N LEU A 134 11.72 0.34 -13.04
CA LEU A 134 12.91 -0.50 -13.10
C LEU A 134 12.55 -1.98 -13.26
N ALA A 135 11.54 -2.49 -12.54
CA ALA A 135 11.08 -3.87 -12.67
C ALA A 135 10.56 -4.19 -14.09
N GLN A 136 9.91 -3.21 -14.74
CA GLN A 136 9.51 -3.34 -16.15
C GLN A 136 10.73 -3.28 -17.08
N ALA A 137 11.74 -2.46 -16.76
CA ALA A 137 12.96 -2.32 -17.56
C ALA A 137 13.87 -3.56 -17.49
N THR A 138 13.96 -4.24 -16.34
CA THR A 138 14.70 -5.51 -16.22
C THR A 138 13.99 -6.64 -16.96
N GLY A 139 12.65 -6.60 -17.03
CA GLY A 139 11.83 -7.58 -17.75
C GLY A 139 11.88 -8.98 -17.14
N VAL A 140 12.33 -9.10 -15.88
CA VAL A 140 12.52 -10.39 -15.21
C VAL A 140 11.20 -10.93 -14.66
N GLY A 141 10.43 -10.09 -13.95
CA GLY A 141 9.19 -10.50 -13.28
C GLY A 141 7.94 -10.47 -14.15
N GLN A 142 7.09 -11.48 -13.99
CA GLN A 142 5.70 -11.48 -14.49
C GLN A 142 4.68 -11.08 -13.40
N VAL A 143 5.08 -11.17 -12.13
CA VAL A 143 4.33 -10.72 -10.96
C VAL A 143 5.21 -9.79 -10.14
N VAL A 144 4.63 -8.71 -9.64
CA VAL A 144 5.28 -7.82 -8.68
C VAL A 144 4.58 -7.92 -7.32
N ALA A 145 5.36 -7.97 -6.25
CA ALA A 145 4.88 -7.86 -4.87
C ALA A 145 5.42 -6.59 -4.24
N LEU A 146 4.58 -5.84 -3.52
CA LEU A 146 4.98 -4.69 -2.72
C LEU A 146 5.07 -5.11 -1.25
N HIS A 147 6.13 -4.70 -0.57
CA HIS A 147 6.30 -4.95 0.86
C HIS A 147 6.94 -3.76 1.57
N ASP A 148 6.40 -3.38 2.72
CA ASP A 148 6.89 -2.24 3.50
C ASP A 148 8.17 -2.59 4.26
N CYS A 149 9.08 -1.62 4.39
CA CYS A 149 10.39 -1.81 5.04
C CYS A 149 10.36 -1.57 6.56
N ASP A 150 9.20 -1.28 7.14
CA ASP A 150 9.00 -0.93 8.55
C ASP A 150 8.22 -1.99 9.37
N VAL A 151 8.08 -3.20 8.82
CA VAL A 151 7.42 -4.35 9.45
C VAL A 151 8.36 -5.05 10.43
N LEU A 152 7.94 -5.16 11.70
CA LEU A 152 8.75 -5.75 12.78
C LEU A 152 8.63 -7.27 12.87
N THR A 153 7.53 -7.83 12.39
CA THR A 153 7.18 -9.26 12.53
C THR A 153 7.15 -9.96 11.17
N PHE A 154 8.14 -9.68 10.32
CA PHE A 154 8.20 -10.29 9.01
C PHE A 154 8.37 -11.81 9.12
N GLU A 155 7.54 -12.55 8.38
CA GLU A 155 7.67 -13.99 8.21
C GLU A 155 7.72 -14.32 6.71
N PRO A 156 8.66 -15.15 6.25
CA PRO A 156 8.76 -15.55 4.84
C PRO A 156 7.45 -16.13 4.28
N ARG A 157 6.70 -16.85 5.12
CA ARG A 157 5.38 -17.42 4.79
C ARG A 157 4.36 -16.33 4.41
N SER A 158 4.42 -15.15 5.02
CA SER A 158 3.48 -14.05 4.74
C SER A 158 3.59 -13.59 3.29
N LEU A 159 4.81 -13.44 2.77
CA LEU A 159 5.04 -13.08 1.37
C LEU A 159 4.60 -14.20 0.43
N ALA A 160 4.93 -15.45 0.76
CA ALA A 160 4.49 -16.62 -0.02
C ALA A 160 2.95 -16.69 -0.13
N ARG A 161 2.22 -16.44 0.96
CA ARG A 161 0.75 -16.39 0.95
C ARG A 161 0.22 -15.26 0.07
N LEU A 162 0.84 -14.08 0.12
CA LEU A 162 0.43 -12.92 -0.66
C LEU A 162 0.50 -13.16 -2.17
N VAL A 163 1.62 -13.74 -2.64
CA VAL A 163 1.85 -13.94 -4.08
C VAL A 163 1.13 -15.16 -4.64
N TYR A 164 0.88 -16.17 -3.80
CA TYR A 164 0.28 -17.45 -4.17
C TYR A 164 -0.92 -17.34 -5.15
N PRO A 165 -2.00 -16.57 -4.85
CA PRO A 165 -3.15 -16.50 -5.76
C PRO A 165 -2.83 -15.91 -7.15
N VAL A 166 -1.81 -15.06 -7.25
CA VAL A 166 -1.45 -14.39 -8.51
C VAL A 166 -0.56 -15.29 -9.38
N ILE A 167 0.32 -16.07 -8.75
CA ILE A 167 1.22 -17.00 -9.46
C ILE A 167 0.58 -18.36 -9.75
N HIS A 168 -0.46 -18.76 -9.00
CA HIS A 168 -1.07 -20.08 -9.18
C HIS A 168 -1.59 -20.28 -10.62
N PRO A 169 -1.27 -21.40 -11.28
CA PRO A 169 -1.47 -21.56 -12.73
C PRO A 169 -2.95 -21.53 -13.11
N THR A 170 -3.82 -22.13 -12.29
CA THR A 170 -5.26 -22.19 -12.53
C THR A 170 -6.06 -21.10 -11.82
N ALA A 171 -5.42 -20.27 -11.00
CA ALA A 171 -6.10 -19.14 -10.36
C ALA A 171 -6.10 -17.96 -11.32
N ASN A 172 -7.25 -17.30 -11.47
CA ASN A 172 -7.40 -16.15 -12.36
C ASN A 172 -7.30 -14.81 -11.62
N PHE A 173 -6.52 -14.76 -10.53
CA PHE A 173 -6.29 -13.51 -9.83
C PHE A 173 -5.20 -12.69 -10.54
N VAL A 174 -5.47 -11.39 -10.65
CA VAL A 174 -4.56 -10.36 -11.18
C VAL A 174 -3.99 -9.54 -10.03
N PHE A 175 -4.71 -9.44 -8.91
CA PHE A 175 -4.32 -8.65 -7.75
C PHE A 175 -4.73 -9.36 -6.44
N ALA A 176 -3.85 -9.26 -5.45
CA ALA A 176 -4.03 -9.75 -4.10
C ALA A 176 -3.61 -8.66 -3.10
N LYS A 177 -4.51 -8.28 -2.18
CA LYS A 177 -4.21 -7.37 -1.07
C LYS A 177 -4.02 -8.15 0.22
N ALA A 178 -2.99 -7.84 1.00
CA ALA A 178 -2.85 -8.43 2.31
C ALA A 178 -3.97 -7.97 3.27
N TYR A 179 -4.36 -8.85 4.17
CA TYR A 179 -5.05 -8.47 5.39
C TYR A 179 -4.50 -9.20 6.60
N TYR A 180 -4.47 -8.51 7.73
CA TYR A 180 -3.90 -9.00 8.99
C TYR A 180 -4.36 -8.09 10.13
N PRO A 181 -4.61 -8.63 11.34
CA PRO A 181 -4.85 -7.80 12.51
C PRO A 181 -3.55 -7.11 12.96
N ARG A 182 -3.68 -5.89 13.48
CA ARG A 182 -2.57 -5.13 14.07
C ARG A 182 -2.70 -5.11 15.58
N ILE A 183 -1.90 -5.95 16.25
CA ILE A 183 -1.91 -6.13 17.70
C ILE A 183 -0.48 -5.95 18.22
N SER A 184 -0.33 -5.08 19.23
CA SER A 184 0.96 -4.80 19.86
C SER A 184 1.42 -5.93 20.79
N GLU A 185 2.72 -6.00 21.09
CA GLU A 185 3.24 -6.87 22.16
C GLU A 185 2.64 -6.55 23.52
N ALA A 186 2.33 -5.28 23.76
CA ALA A 186 1.71 -4.81 24.99
C ALA A 186 0.20 -5.10 25.05
N GLY A 187 -0.35 -5.86 24.09
CA GLY A 187 -1.78 -6.19 24.05
C GLY A 187 -2.67 -5.00 23.70
N LEU A 188 -2.19 -4.05 22.90
CA LEU A 188 -2.98 -2.92 22.41
C LEU A 188 -3.52 -3.18 21.00
N LEU A 189 -4.76 -2.77 20.75
CA LEU A 189 -5.38 -2.84 19.42
C LEU A 189 -4.97 -1.62 18.56
N TYR A 190 -4.15 -1.85 17.54
CA TYR A 190 -3.69 -0.79 16.63
C TYR A 190 -4.60 -0.59 15.41
N GLY A 191 -4.13 0.17 14.41
CA GLY A 191 -4.88 0.40 13.17
C GLY A 191 -5.95 1.49 13.26
N ARG A 192 -5.73 2.55 14.06
CA ARG A 192 -6.70 3.65 14.24
C ARG A 192 -7.22 4.23 12.93
N VAL A 193 -6.37 4.38 11.93
CA VAL A 193 -6.76 4.94 10.63
C VAL A 193 -7.75 4.02 9.90
N SER A 194 -7.51 2.71 9.89
CA SER A 194 -8.48 1.77 9.33
C SER A 194 -9.76 1.70 10.18
N ARG A 195 -9.61 1.48 11.50
CA ARG A 195 -10.71 1.22 12.43
C ARG A 195 -11.62 2.43 12.66
N LEU A 196 -11.02 3.59 12.91
CA LEU A 196 -11.69 4.81 13.37
C LEU A 196 -11.89 5.82 12.24
N PHE A 197 -11.23 5.68 11.10
CA PHE A 197 -11.39 6.60 9.98
C PHE A 197 -12.00 5.92 8.74
N VAL A 198 -11.26 5.03 8.08
CA VAL A 198 -11.68 4.49 6.77
C VAL A 198 -12.96 3.67 6.85
N THR A 199 -13.04 2.68 7.77
CA THR A 199 -14.25 1.85 7.89
C THR A 199 -15.51 2.68 8.20
N PRO A 200 -15.54 3.56 9.23
CA PRO A 200 -16.71 4.41 9.48
C PRO A 200 -16.98 5.39 8.33
N LEU A 201 -15.95 5.93 7.66
CA LEU A 201 -16.12 6.84 6.52
C LEU A 201 -16.76 6.13 5.32
N LEU A 202 -16.30 4.93 4.96
CA LEU A 202 -16.91 4.14 3.88
C LEU A 202 -18.38 3.84 4.20
N ARG A 203 -18.70 3.45 5.44
CA ARG A 203 -20.09 3.24 5.87
C ARG A 203 -20.93 4.51 5.83
N ALA A 204 -20.36 5.66 6.20
CA ALA A 204 -21.04 6.95 6.12
C ALA A 204 -21.33 7.33 4.67
N LEU A 205 -20.35 7.18 3.78
CA LEU A 205 -20.51 7.40 2.33
C LEU A 205 -21.58 6.48 1.75
N MET A 206 -21.54 5.19 2.04
CA MET A 206 -22.55 4.22 1.60
C MET A 206 -23.97 4.54 2.11
N ARG A 207 -24.08 5.18 3.28
CA ARG A 207 -25.37 5.63 3.84
C ARG A 207 -25.90 6.89 3.18
N CYS A 208 -25.01 7.80 2.79
CA CYS A 208 -25.37 9.13 2.28
C CYS A 208 -25.46 9.21 0.76
N LEU A 209 -24.80 8.29 0.04
CA LEU A 209 -24.79 8.21 -1.42
C LEU A 209 -25.73 7.12 -1.94
N PRO A 210 -26.14 7.19 -3.21
CA PRO A 210 -26.78 6.07 -3.89
C PRO A 210 -25.91 4.81 -3.87
N PRO A 211 -26.52 3.62 -4.03
CA PRO A 211 -25.77 2.37 -4.12
C PRO A 211 -24.62 2.45 -5.14
N SER A 212 -23.42 2.06 -4.72
CA SER A 212 -22.20 2.23 -5.50
C SER A 212 -21.34 0.97 -5.42
N ARG A 213 -21.12 0.33 -6.57
CA ARG A 213 -20.23 -0.84 -6.67
C ARG A 213 -18.80 -0.54 -6.24
N TYR A 214 -18.35 0.70 -6.42
CA TYR A 214 -17.04 1.14 -5.99
C TYR A 214 -16.93 1.20 -4.46
N LEU A 215 -17.95 1.73 -3.78
CA LEU A 215 -17.99 1.72 -2.32
C LEU A 215 -18.14 0.29 -1.77
N ASP A 216 -18.97 -0.53 -2.38
CA ASP A 216 -19.09 -1.96 -2.04
C ASP A 216 -17.74 -2.68 -2.19
N PHE A 217 -17.00 -2.38 -3.25
CA PHE A 217 -15.67 -2.91 -3.51
C PHE A 217 -14.67 -2.49 -2.42
N LEU A 218 -14.54 -1.20 -2.13
CA LEU A 218 -13.61 -0.72 -1.09
C LEU A 218 -13.96 -1.29 0.28
N ASN A 219 -15.25 -1.32 0.63
CA ASN A 219 -15.73 -1.86 1.90
C ASN A 219 -15.62 -3.41 1.98
N SER A 220 -15.35 -4.10 0.87
CA SER A 220 -15.07 -5.54 0.87
C SER A 220 -13.66 -5.86 1.40
N PHE A 221 -12.70 -4.93 1.32
CA PHE A 221 -11.37 -5.14 1.90
C PHE A 221 -11.37 -4.91 3.40
N ARG A 222 -10.86 -5.88 4.15
CA ARG A 222 -10.76 -5.78 5.62
C ARG A 222 -9.75 -4.71 6.05
N TYR A 223 -8.66 -4.56 5.30
CA TYR A 223 -7.57 -3.61 5.55
C TYR A 223 -7.18 -2.91 4.24
N PRO A 224 -8.00 -1.98 3.74
CA PRO A 224 -7.77 -1.35 2.44
C PRO A 224 -6.44 -0.56 2.39
N LEU A 225 -5.93 -0.15 3.55
CA LEU A 225 -4.67 0.59 3.71
C LEU A 225 -3.44 -0.29 3.99
N ALA A 226 -3.53 -1.62 3.89
CA ALA A 226 -2.34 -2.47 4.02
C ALA A 226 -1.33 -2.14 2.89
N GLY A 227 -0.05 -1.92 3.20
CA GLY A 227 0.96 -1.62 2.17
C GLY A 227 1.22 -2.80 1.23
N GLU A 228 1.03 -4.02 1.75
CA GLU A 228 1.38 -5.25 1.05
C GLU A 228 0.31 -5.66 0.03
N CYS A 229 0.72 -5.76 -1.23
CA CYS A 229 -0.08 -6.35 -2.30
C CYS A 229 0.79 -7.10 -3.31
N ALA A 230 0.18 -7.98 -4.09
CA ALA A 230 0.81 -8.61 -5.24
C ALA A 230 -0.09 -8.44 -6.47
N LEU A 231 0.52 -8.27 -7.63
CA LEU A 231 -0.20 -8.08 -8.88
C LEU A 231 0.61 -8.53 -10.09
N ARG A 232 -0.08 -8.86 -11.18
CA ARG A 232 0.58 -9.12 -12.46
C ARG A 232 1.32 -7.87 -12.92
N MET A 233 2.48 -8.05 -13.54
CA MET A 233 3.29 -6.95 -14.06
C MET A 233 2.49 -6.08 -15.04
N GLU A 234 1.65 -6.71 -15.86
CA GLU A 234 0.72 -6.04 -16.76
C GLU A 234 -0.28 -5.13 -16.04
N ALA A 235 -0.69 -5.43 -14.81
CA ALA A 235 -1.54 -4.52 -14.05
C ALA A 235 -0.71 -3.39 -13.42
N ALA A 236 0.53 -3.70 -13.02
CA ALA A 236 1.39 -2.79 -12.27
C ALA A 236 1.80 -1.54 -13.07
N HIS A 237 2.18 -1.70 -14.35
CA HIS A 237 2.63 -0.58 -15.18
C HIS A 237 1.53 0.41 -15.62
N ARG A 238 0.24 0.08 -15.35
CA ARG A 238 -0.93 0.92 -15.60
C ARG A 238 -1.45 1.64 -14.35
N LEU A 239 -0.78 1.50 -13.21
CA LEU A 239 -1.21 2.14 -11.97
C LEU A 239 -0.84 3.63 -11.98
N HIS A 240 -1.84 4.49 -11.82
CA HIS A 240 -1.61 5.86 -11.38
C HIS A 240 -1.37 5.83 -9.86
N LEU A 241 -0.15 6.15 -9.42
CA LEU A 241 0.25 6.03 -8.01
C LEU A 241 0.31 7.41 -7.34
N PRO A 242 -0.65 7.76 -6.45
CA PRO A 242 -0.55 8.96 -5.63
C PRO A 242 0.67 8.90 -4.71
N SER A 243 1.41 10.01 -4.58
CA SER A 243 2.59 10.07 -3.70
C SER A 243 2.28 10.31 -2.22
N ASP A 244 0.99 10.50 -1.87
CA ASP A 244 0.52 10.79 -0.51
C ASP A 244 -0.10 9.55 0.18
N TRP A 245 -0.72 9.75 1.34
CA TRP A 245 -1.35 8.67 2.12
C TRP A 245 -2.61 8.05 1.47
N GLY A 246 -3.02 8.57 0.32
CA GLY A 246 -4.05 7.98 -0.52
C GLY A 246 -3.57 6.85 -1.43
N LEU A 247 -2.27 6.56 -1.45
CA LEU A 247 -1.66 5.54 -2.33
C LEU A 247 -2.43 4.22 -2.35
N GLU A 248 -2.69 3.61 -1.20
CA GLU A 248 -3.32 2.29 -1.15
C GLU A 248 -4.77 2.33 -1.65
N ILE A 249 -5.50 3.43 -1.41
CA ILE A 249 -6.84 3.66 -1.99
C ILE A 249 -6.74 3.89 -3.50
N GLY A 250 -5.71 4.61 -3.96
CA GLY A 250 -5.42 4.83 -5.38
C GLY A 250 -5.20 3.51 -6.11
N ILE A 251 -4.34 2.62 -5.58
CA ILE A 251 -4.12 1.28 -6.13
C ILE A 251 -5.44 0.50 -6.23
N LEU A 252 -6.25 0.51 -5.17
CA LEU A 252 -7.56 -0.17 -5.17
C LEU A 252 -8.51 0.43 -6.23
N THR A 253 -8.51 1.75 -6.40
CA THR A 253 -9.30 2.45 -7.42
C THR A 253 -8.89 2.02 -8.83
N GLU A 254 -7.59 1.98 -9.11
CA GLU A 254 -7.08 1.62 -10.44
C GLU A 254 -7.38 0.16 -10.78
N VAL A 255 -7.17 -0.79 -9.84
CA VAL A 255 -7.49 -2.20 -10.12
C VAL A 255 -9.00 -2.44 -10.24
N PHE A 256 -9.83 -1.65 -9.56
CA PHE A 256 -11.29 -1.71 -9.71
C PHE A 256 -11.74 -1.24 -11.11
N ARG A 257 -11.10 -0.19 -11.63
CA ARG A 257 -11.39 0.36 -12.96
C ARG A 257 -11.05 -0.64 -14.06
N ASP A 258 -9.91 -1.31 -13.94
CA ASP A 258 -9.33 -2.08 -15.05
C ASP A 258 -9.67 -3.58 -15.01
N HIS A 259 -10.17 -4.09 -13.88
CA HIS A 259 -10.38 -5.53 -13.68
C HIS A 259 -11.73 -5.88 -13.04
N SER A 260 -12.23 -7.06 -13.39
CA SER A 260 -13.41 -7.63 -12.72
C SER A 260 -13.08 -7.98 -11.27
N THR A 261 -14.02 -7.78 -10.34
CA THR A 261 -13.84 -8.15 -8.93
C THR A 261 -13.59 -9.66 -8.72
N ARG A 262 -13.90 -10.51 -9.72
CA ARG A 262 -13.55 -11.95 -9.72
C ARG A 262 -12.06 -12.22 -9.86
N GLN A 263 -11.29 -11.25 -10.36
CA GLN A 263 -9.85 -11.31 -10.54
C GLN A 263 -9.10 -10.61 -9.40
N LEU A 264 -9.84 -10.07 -8.41
CA LEU A 264 -9.30 -9.34 -7.27
C LEU A 264 -9.56 -10.16 -6.01
N CYS A 265 -8.56 -10.27 -5.15
CA CYS A 265 -8.71 -10.94 -3.87
C CYS A 265 -8.00 -10.21 -2.74
N GLN A 266 -8.32 -10.61 -1.51
CA GLN A 266 -7.56 -10.29 -0.32
C GLN A 266 -7.11 -11.58 0.36
N VAL A 267 -5.93 -11.57 0.98
CA VAL A 267 -5.29 -12.77 1.57
C VAL A 267 -4.89 -12.50 3.00
N ALA A 268 -5.31 -13.38 3.91
CA ALA A 268 -4.81 -13.39 5.29
C ALA A 268 -3.34 -13.79 5.22
N ILE A 269 -2.40 -12.91 5.55
CA ILE A 269 -0.96 -13.25 5.46
C ILE A 269 -0.35 -13.62 6.81
N ALA A 270 -0.91 -13.11 7.91
CA ALA A 270 -0.38 -13.33 9.25
C ALA A 270 -1.46 -13.25 10.33
N GLU A 271 -1.25 -13.95 11.44
CA GLU A 271 -2.07 -13.86 12.67
C GLU A 271 -1.72 -12.62 13.50
N ARG A 272 -0.46 -12.18 13.43
CA ARG A 272 0.04 -10.96 14.05
C ARG A 272 0.98 -10.28 13.07
N TYR A 273 0.76 -8.98 12.85
CA TYR A 273 1.58 -8.21 11.92
C TYR A 273 1.77 -6.79 12.45
N ASP A 274 2.97 -6.51 12.96
CA ASP A 274 3.29 -5.27 13.67
C ASP A 274 4.24 -4.40 12.85
N HIS A 275 4.02 -3.09 12.89
CA HIS A 275 4.85 -2.10 12.20
C HIS A 275 5.51 -1.18 13.22
N LYS A 276 6.54 -0.44 12.81
CA LYS A 276 7.07 0.66 13.62
C LYS A 276 5.99 1.73 13.85
N HIS A 277 5.56 1.92 15.09
CA HIS A 277 4.58 2.94 15.44
C HIS A 277 5.22 4.31 15.60
N GLN A 278 4.56 5.34 15.08
CA GLN A 278 4.87 6.71 15.47
C GLN A 278 4.18 7.00 16.81
N PRO A 279 4.92 7.40 17.87
CA PRO A 279 4.31 7.73 19.14
C PRO A 279 3.35 8.91 18.99
N LEU A 280 2.18 8.83 19.62
CA LEU A 280 1.26 9.96 19.79
C LEU A 280 1.86 10.95 20.80
N ALA A 281 2.91 11.67 20.43
CA ALA A 281 3.35 12.83 21.21
C ALA A 281 2.44 14.03 20.87
N ALA A 282 1.83 14.60 21.91
CA ALA A 282 0.89 15.72 21.80
C ALA A 282 1.45 16.85 20.92
N GLY A 283 0.71 17.25 19.88
CA GLY A 283 1.00 18.40 19.01
C GLY A 283 1.71 18.09 17.68
N ALA A 284 2.60 17.10 17.60
CA ALA A 284 3.28 16.72 16.35
C ALA A 284 2.64 15.51 15.68
N ALA A 285 2.24 14.50 16.47
CA ALA A 285 1.51 13.35 15.98
C ALA A 285 0.11 13.73 15.46
N ASP A 286 -0.51 14.74 16.07
CA ASP A 286 -1.80 15.29 15.63
C ASP A 286 -1.72 15.87 14.21
N ARG A 287 -0.58 16.46 13.83
CA ARG A 287 -0.36 16.96 12.45
C ARG A 287 -0.19 15.82 11.45
N GLY A 288 0.52 14.76 11.83
CA GLY A 288 0.70 13.57 10.99
C GLY A 288 -0.61 12.82 10.75
N LEU A 289 -1.37 12.59 11.81
CA LEU A 289 -2.68 11.93 11.75
C LEU A 289 -3.70 12.77 10.98
N ALA A 290 -3.75 14.09 11.21
CA ALA A 290 -4.63 14.98 10.48
C ALA A 290 -4.31 15.02 8.98
N ARG A 291 -3.01 15.12 8.64
CA ARG A 291 -2.57 15.06 7.23
C ARG A 291 -2.98 13.74 6.59
N MET A 292 -2.73 12.62 7.25
CA MET A 292 -3.13 11.31 6.74
C MET A 292 -4.64 11.22 6.52
N GLY A 293 -5.45 11.72 7.46
CA GLY A 293 -6.90 11.79 7.34
C GLY A 293 -7.34 12.62 6.12
N ARG A 294 -6.75 13.80 5.91
CA ARG A 294 -7.04 14.66 4.76
C ARG A 294 -6.68 14.00 3.43
N ASP A 295 -5.50 13.40 3.33
CA ASP A 295 -5.00 12.79 2.10
C ASP A 295 -5.85 11.57 1.68
N ILE A 296 -6.23 10.73 2.66
CA ILE A 296 -7.13 9.58 2.43
C ILE A 296 -8.54 10.03 2.04
N ALA A 297 -9.12 11.01 2.75
CA ALA A 297 -10.44 11.54 2.41
C ALA A 297 -10.45 12.16 1.01
N SER A 298 -9.41 12.93 0.67
CA SER A 298 -9.25 13.53 -0.66
C SER A 298 -9.19 12.45 -1.74
N SER A 299 -8.44 11.37 -1.50
CA SER A 299 -8.36 10.24 -2.44
C SER A 299 -9.70 9.50 -2.59
N LEU A 300 -10.47 9.33 -1.51
CA LEU A 300 -11.81 8.76 -1.59
C LEU A 300 -12.77 9.66 -2.38
N PHE A 301 -12.74 10.99 -2.16
CA PHE A 301 -13.58 11.94 -2.90
C PHE A 301 -13.20 11.99 -4.39
N ASN A 302 -11.90 12.02 -4.71
CA ASN A 302 -11.42 11.93 -6.09
C ASN A 302 -11.84 10.61 -6.76
N GLY A 303 -11.72 9.49 -6.05
CA GLY A 303 -12.18 8.19 -6.52
C GLY A 303 -13.69 8.16 -6.77
N LEU A 304 -14.50 8.73 -5.89
CA LEU A 304 -15.95 8.84 -6.09
C LEU A 304 -16.30 9.72 -7.29
N ALA A 305 -15.63 10.86 -7.45
CA ALA A 305 -15.83 11.77 -8.56
C ALA A 305 -15.43 11.14 -9.90
N SER A 306 -14.35 10.35 -9.94
CA SER A 306 -13.97 9.59 -11.15
C SER A 306 -14.99 8.52 -11.53
N GLN A 307 -15.80 8.05 -10.57
CA GLN A 307 -16.96 7.18 -10.78
C GLN A 307 -18.27 7.95 -11.06
N GLY A 308 -18.20 9.27 -11.28
CA GLY A 308 -19.35 10.10 -11.64
C GLY A 308 -20.22 10.54 -10.47
N GLN A 309 -19.77 10.40 -9.22
CA GLN A 309 -20.50 10.92 -8.06
C GLN A 309 -20.30 12.43 -7.93
N VAL A 310 -21.39 13.17 -7.78
CA VAL A 310 -21.36 14.60 -7.51
C VAL A 310 -21.28 14.82 -6.00
N LEU A 311 -20.27 15.55 -5.56
CA LEU A 311 -20.06 15.87 -4.15
C LEU A 311 -20.20 17.38 -3.96
N ASP A 312 -21.16 17.80 -3.14
CA ASP A 312 -21.33 19.19 -2.72
C ASP A 312 -21.09 19.34 -1.21
N LEU A 313 -21.02 20.58 -0.73
CA LEU A 313 -20.75 20.86 0.67
C LEU A 313 -21.87 20.36 1.61
N GLY A 314 -23.12 20.26 1.12
CA GLY A 314 -24.24 19.72 1.87
C GLY A 314 -24.10 18.22 2.12
N LEU A 315 -23.72 17.47 1.08
CA LEU A 315 -23.38 16.06 1.18
C LEU A 315 -22.18 15.85 2.12
N VAL A 316 -21.10 16.63 1.97
CA VAL A 316 -19.92 16.54 2.85
C VAL A 316 -20.32 16.70 4.33
N ARG A 317 -21.13 17.70 4.66
CA ARG A 317 -21.64 17.90 6.03
C ARG A 317 -22.46 16.72 6.54
N THR A 318 -23.28 16.15 5.67
CA THR A 318 -24.11 14.97 5.98
C THR A 318 -23.25 13.73 6.25
N VAL A 319 -22.23 13.50 5.41
CA VAL A 319 -21.26 12.41 5.56
C VAL A 319 -20.47 12.56 6.85
N VAL A 320 -19.98 13.76 7.18
CA VAL A 320 -19.27 14.03 8.45
C VAL A 320 -20.15 13.70 9.66
N SER A 321 -21.42 14.12 9.63
CA SER A 321 -22.38 13.85 10.71
C SER A 321 -22.67 12.33 10.85
N ALA A 322 -22.84 11.64 9.72
CA ALA A 322 -23.04 10.19 9.71
C ALA A 322 -21.78 9.44 10.20
N TYR A 323 -20.60 9.87 9.77
CA TYR A 323 -19.30 9.34 10.19
C TYR A 323 -19.13 9.41 11.72
N GLN A 324 -19.38 10.58 12.32
CA GLN A 324 -19.29 10.76 13.77
C GLN A 324 -20.20 9.79 14.53
N ARG A 325 -21.44 9.56 14.03
CA ARG A 325 -22.33 8.60 14.68
C ARG A 325 -21.83 7.16 14.56
N ILE A 326 -21.40 6.77 13.36
CA ILE A 326 -20.97 5.39 13.07
C ILE A 326 -19.69 5.04 13.83
N VAL A 327 -18.74 5.98 13.94
CA VAL A 327 -17.48 5.70 14.63
C VAL A 327 -17.69 5.52 16.14
N LEU A 328 -18.62 6.24 16.76
CA LEU A 328 -18.99 6.03 18.17
C LEU A 328 -19.52 4.61 18.42
N ASP A 329 -20.43 4.13 17.57
CA ASP A 329 -20.95 2.76 17.67
C ASP A 329 -19.84 1.71 17.44
N LEU A 330 -18.87 2.00 16.56
CA LEU A 330 -17.71 1.14 16.30
C LEU A 330 -16.70 1.13 17.45
N LEU A 331 -16.49 2.25 18.16
CA LEU A 331 -15.60 2.30 19.33
C LEU A 331 -16.05 1.30 20.39
N ASP A 332 -17.35 1.22 20.67
CA ASP A 332 -17.88 0.23 21.62
C ASP A 332 -17.72 -1.21 21.11
N SER A 333 -17.88 -1.43 19.80
CA SER A 333 -17.63 -2.73 19.17
C SER A 333 -16.16 -3.16 19.32
N TYR A 334 -15.21 -2.26 19.05
CA TYR A 334 -13.78 -2.54 19.22
C TYR A 334 -13.38 -2.71 20.68
N ALA A 335 -14.01 -1.98 21.60
CA ALA A 335 -13.77 -2.14 23.03
C ALA A 335 -14.26 -3.50 23.55
N ALA A 336 -15.43 -3.96 23.09
CA ALA A 336 -15.92 -5.30 23.42
C ALA A 336 -15.03 -6.40 22.84
N ASP A 337 -14.60 -6.23 21.58
CA ASP A 337 -13.68 -7.16 20.91
C ASP A 337 -12.29 -7.20 21.60
N ALA A 338 -11.75 -6.05 21.99
CA ALA A 338 -10.53 -5.99 22.76
C ALA A 338 -10.69 -6.70 24.12
N ALA A 339 -11.78 -6.42 24.85
CA ALA A 339 -12.02 -7.00 26.17
C ALA A 339 -12.09 -8.53 26.16
N ILE A 340 -12.82 -9.13 25.20
CA ILE A 340 -12.92 -10.59 25.11
C ILE A 340 -11.60 -11.26 24.70
N ASN A 341 -10.76 -10.55 23.93
CA ASN A 341 -9.44 -11.02 23.51
C ASN A 341 -8.32 -10.67 24.51
N GLY A 342 -8.64 -10.13 25.68
CA GLY A 342 -7.63 -9.72 26.68
C GLY A 342 -6.74 -8.56 26.23
N LEU A 343 -7.18 -7.79 25.24
CA LEU A 343 -6.51 -6.60 24.74
C LEU A 343 -7.04 -5.35 25.45
N SER A 344 -6.24 -4.29 25.40
CA SER A 344 -6.58 -2.98 25.96
C SER A 344 -6.71 -1.93 24.86
N ILE A 345 -7.56 -0.94 25.15
CA ILE A 345 -7.80 0.23 24.31
C ILE A 345 -7.78 1.46 25.21
N ASP A 346 -7.02 2.48 24.80
CA ASP A 346 -7.09 3.81 25.40
C ASP A 346 -8.25 4.59 24.77
N ARG A 347 -9.41 4.56 25.42
CA ARG A 347 -10.62 5.27 24.95
C ARG A 347 -10.41 6.79 24.83
N GLY A 348 -9.58 7.38 25.68
CA GLY A 348 -9.29 8.82 25.62
C GLY A 348 -8.51 9.16 24.36
N ALA A 349 -7.44 8.41 24.09
CA ALA A 349 -6.66 8.56 22.87
C ALA A 349 -7.47 8.24 21.59
N GLU A 350 -8.39 7.26 21.64
CA GLU A 350 -9.28 6.97 20.51
C GLU A 350 -10.27 8.11 20.25
N SER A 351 -10.84 8.72 21.30
CA SER A 351 -11.72 9.88 21.14
C SER A 351 -11.00 11.07 20.50
N LEU A 352 -9.78 11.38 20.96
CA LEU A 352 -8.97 12.46 20.38
C LEU A 352 -8.63 12.20 18.90
N ALA A 353 -8.34 10.94 18.55
CA ALA A 353 -8.12 10.55 17.16
C ALA A 353 -9.38 10.75 16.30
N VAL A 354 -10.55 10.41 16.81
CA VAL A 354 -11.84 10.61 16.11
C VAL A 354 -12.12 12.10 15.88
N ASP A 355 -11.87 12.96 16.86
CA ASP A 355 -12.04 14.41 16.70
C ASP A 355 -11.11 14.96 15.61
N CYS A 356 -9.84 14.55 15.64
CA CYS A 356 -8.85 14.88 14.61
C CYS A 356 -9.29 14.44 13.21
N PHE A 357 -9.77 13.19 13.07
CA PHE A 357 -10.26 12.66 11.80
C PHE A 357 -11.53 13.34 11.31
N THR A 358 -12.43 13.72 12.21
CA THR A 358 -13.65 14.47 11.87
C THR A 358 -13.29 15.82 11.24
N SER A 359 -12.39 16.58 11.87
CA SER A 359 -11.91 17.85 11.33
C SER A 359 -11.24 17.66 9.97
N SER A 360 -10.37 16.65 9.86
CA SER A 360 -9.66 16.32 8.63
C SER A 360 -10.60 15.97 7.47
N LEU A 361 -11.65 15.20 7.74
CA LEU A 361 -12.68 14.84 6.76
C LEU A 361 -13.42 16.07 6.24
N PHE A 362 -13.84 16.95 7.15
CA PHE A 362 -14.55 18.16 6.78
C PHE A 362 -13.67 19.12 5.97
N GLU A 363 -12.42 19.33 6.39
CA GLU A 363 -11.43 20.14 5.67
C GLU A 363 -11.17 19.59 4.26
N ALA A 364 -10.94 18.28 4.13
CA ALA A 364 -10.71 17.64 2.83
C ALA A 364 -11.93 17.77 1.91
N GLY A 365 -13.15 17.58 2.44
CA GLY A 365 -14.37 17.72 1.66
C GLY A 365 -14.65 19.17 1.25
N GLN A 366 -14.39 20.13 2.14
CA GLN A 366 -14.49 21.54 1.83
C GLN A 366 -13.50 21.92 0.72
N HIS A 367 -12.25 21.50 0.86
CA HIS A 367 -11.20 21.74 -0.13
C HIS A 367 -11.56 21.13 -1.48
N PHE A 368 -12.01 19.88 -1.51
CA PHE A 368 -12.45 19.19 -2.73
C PHE A 368 -13.58 19.94 -3.46
N VAL A 369 -14.54 20.51 -2.74
CA VAL A 369 -15.66 21.24 -3.33
C VAL A 369 -15.26 22.66 -3.77
N GLN A 370 -14.36 23.31 -3.05
CA GLN A 370 -13.97 24.71 -3.28
C GLN A 370 -12.86 24.86 -4.33
N GLU A 371 -11.96 23.90 -4.42
CA GLU A 371 -10.90 23.93 -5.40
C GLU A 371 -11.39 23.46 -6.78
N ASN A 372 -11.35 24.38 -7.76
CA ASN A 372 -11.55 24.06 -9.17
C ASN A 372 -10.31 23.40 -9.83
N SER A 373 -9.28 23.04 -9.06
CA SER A 373 -8.08 22.39 -9.56
C SER A 373 -8.28 20.87 -9.65
N HIS A 374 -8.47 20.37 -10.87
CA HIS A 374 -8.26 18.96 -11.15
C HIS A 374 -6.79 18.62 -10.88
N ARG A 375 -6.51 17.87 -9.81
CA ARG A 375 -5.18 17.29 -9.60
C ARG A 375 -4.99 16.20 -10.67
N PRO A 376 -4.05 16.36 -11.62
CA PRO A 376 -3.84 15.35 -12.65
C PRO A 376 -3.41 14.04 -12.00
N LEU A 377 -3.84 12.92 -12.57
CA LEU A 377 -3.37 11.61 -12.15
C LEU A 377 -1.87 11.48 -12.41
N THR A 378 -1.17 10.74 -11.55
CA THR A 378 0.24 10.43 -11.74
C THR A 378 0.42 9.61 -13.03
N PRO A 379 1.29 10.02 -13.97
CA PRO A 379 1.49 9.30 -15.22
C PRO A 379 1.85 7.81 -15.00
N THR A 380 1.22 6.93 -15.76
CA THR A 380 1.56 5.50 -15.80
C THR A 380 2.84 5.27 -16.62
N TRP A 381 3.55 4.16 -16.39
CA TRP A 381 4.71 3.82 -17.24
C TRP A 381 4.30 3.53 -18.68
N ASP A 382 3.08 3.00 -18.89
CA ASP A 382 2.51 2.86 -20.23
C ASP A 382 2.33 4.21 -20.95
N GLU A 383 1.92 5.26 -20.24
CA GLU A 383 1.84 6.62 -20.81
C GLU A 383 3.23 7.20 -21.10
N VAL A 384 4.17 7.02 -20.17
CA VAL A 384 5.56 7.44 -20.37
C VAL A 384 6.14 6.78 -21.62
N LEU A 385 6.03 5.47 -21.76
CA LEU A 385 6.57 4.72 -22.89
C LEU A 385 5.95 5.07 -24.24
N ARG A 386 4.66 5.47 -24.26
CA ARG A 386 4.02 5.95 -25.50
C ARG A 386 4.63 7.24 -26.03
N LEU A 387 5.15 8.09 -25.14
CA LEU A 387 5.69 9.40 -25.49
C LEU A 387 7.22 9.45 -25.47
N GLN A 388 7.85 8.59 -24.68
CA GLN A 388 9.29 8.45 -24.48
C GLN A 388 9.67 6.96 -24.45
N PRO A 389 9.74 6.29 -25.63
CA PRO A 389 9.95 4.84 -25.72
C PRO A 389 11.26 4.33 -25.09
N ASP A 390 12.26 5.18 -24.97
CA ASP A 390 13.57 4.88 -24.38
C ASP A 390 13.64 5.15 -22.86
N ALA A 391 12.55 5.62 -22.23
CA ALA A 391 12.55 6.02 -20.82
C ALA A 391 12.98 4.89 -19.86
N LEU A 392 12.56 3.65 -20.12
CA LEU A 392 12.95 2.50 -19.31
C LEU A 392 14.44 2.15 -19.48
N GLU A 393 14.97 2.25 -20.71
CA GLU A 393 16.40 2.04 -20.95
C GLU A 393 17.23 3.11 -20.25
N ARG A 394 16.79 4.37 -20.29
CA ARG A 394 17.42 5.49 -19.59
C ARG A 394 17.40 5.29 -18.07
N LEU A 395 16.29 4.80 -17.50
CA LEU A 395 16.20 4.48 -16.07
C LEU A 395 17.17 3.36 -15.69
N LEU A 396 17.16 2.25 -16.45
CA LEU A 396 18.06 1.13 -16.20
C LEU A 396 19.53 1.55 -16.30
N ARG A 397 19.86 2.41 -17.27
CA ARG A 397 21.21 2.97 -17.45
C ARG A 397 21.60 3.86 -16.27
N ALA A 398 20.72 4.79 -15.85
CA ALA A 398 20.96 5.66 -14.70
C ALA A 398 21.28 4.86 -13.43
N VAL A 399 20.48 3.83 -13.14
CA VAL A 399 20.69 2.95 -11.98
C VAL A 399 21.98 2.13 -12.12
N SER A 400 22.30 1.65 -13.31
CA SER A 400 23.53 0.89 -13.58
C SER A 400 24.79 1.73 -13.43
N GLU A 401 24.75 3.00 -13.88
CA GLU A 401 25.85 3.94 -13.74
C GLU A 401 26.05 4.39 -12.30
N ASP A 402 24.99 4.67 -11.54
CA ASP A 402 25.07 4.95 -10.09
C ASP A 402 25.67 3.75 -9.34
N ARG A 403 25.37 2.53 -9.76
CA ARG A 403 25.97 1.31 -9.20
C ARG A 403 27.48 1.20 -9.53
N ALA A 404 27.90 1.69 -10.70
CA ALA A 404 29.27 1.57 -11.18
C ALA A 404 30.24 2.64 -10.62
N GLY A 405 29.73 3.80 -10.21
CA GLY A 405 30.52 4.90 -9.65
C GLY A 405 29.87 5.56 -8.45
#